data_AF-A0A918KF18-F1
#
_entry.id   AF-A0A918KF18-F1
#
_cell.length_a   1.000
_cell.length_b   1.000
_cell.length_c   1.000
_cell.angle_alpha   90.00
_cell.angle_beta   90.00
_cell.angle_gamma   90.00
#
_symmetry.space_group_name_H-M   'P 1'
#
loop_
_entity.id
_entity.type
_entity.pdbx_description
1 polymer ?
#
loop_
_entity_poly.entity_id
_entity_poly.type
_entity_poly.pdbx_seq_one_letter_code
_entity_poly.pdbx_strand_id
1 'polypeptide(L)'
;MNLTKLTLGLALAFSVSSLSYGYSLADSTDVGSLDTWVASTTQASLGNANPTTEQAWIESILGYSVWYEDKTEDVDLYVTQESSSVVAFGLTSQPSHFVVKDSTHFALFSNNQSMDWGVLDLAEHFGTHKLEDLQFSHVTEFNSDSVPVPEPGTSALLAAGVLGLYLSRRRNRRMDNGQA
;
A
#
# COMPACT_ATOMS: atom_id res chain seq x y z
N MET A 1 -25.38 -29.20 22.40
CA MET A 1 -24.45 -28.07 22.16
C MET A 1 -25.27 -26.97 21.52
N ASN A 2 -25.54 -25.87 22.25
CA ASN A 2 -26.57 -24.90 21.84
C ASN A 2 -26.12 -24.10 20.61
N LEU A 3 -26.92 -24.17 19.54
CA LEU A 3 -26.70 -23.56 18.23
C LEU A 3 -26.36 -22.06 18.32
N THR A 4 -26.88 -21.37 19.35
CA THR A 4 -26.67 -19.95 19.62
C THR A 4 -25.26 -19.56 20.03
N LYS A 5 -24.43 -20.50 20.51
CA LYS A 5 -23.01 -20.22 20.85
C LYS A 5 -22.09 -20.40 19.64
N LEU A 6 -22.52 -21.16 18.63
CA LEU A 6 -21.75 -21.38 17.41
C LEU A 6 -21.86 -20.17 16.46
N THR A 7 -23.02 -19.51 16.43
CA THR A 7 -23.29 -18.34 15.58
C THR A 7 -22.54 -17.09 16.04
N LEU A 8 -22.31 -16.90 17.34
CA LEU A 8 -21.62 -15.71 17.87
C LEU A 8 -20.10 -15.73 17.61
N GLY A 9 -19.47 -16.91 17.62
CA GLY A 9 -18.03 -17.05 17.31
C GLY A 9 -17.70 -16.88 15.82
N LEU A 10 -18.65 -17.22 14.94
CA LEU A 10 -18.48 -17.08 13.49
C LEU A 10 -18.67 -15.61 13.04
N ALA A 11 -19.57 -14.87 13.68
CA ALA A 11 -19.82 -13.46 13.36
C ALA A 11 -18.62 -12.53 13.66
N LEU A 12 -17.79 -12.87 14.66
CA LEU A 12 -16.59 -12.12 15.03
C LEU A 12 -15.40 -12.38 14.08
N ALA A 13 -15.41 -13.48 13.33
CA ALA A 13 -14.33 -13.83 12.39
C ALA A 13 -14.50 -13.15 11.02
N PHE A 14 -15.71 -12.72 10.66
CA PHE A 14 -15.99 -12.04 9.39
C PHE A 14 -15.95 -10.51 9.48
N SER A 15 -15.82 -9.92 10.67
CA SER A 15 -15.86 -8.47 10.85
C SER A 15 -14.53 -7.75 10.57
N VAL A 16 -13.49 -8.45 10.09
CA VAL A 16 -12.16 -7.88 9.86
C VAL A 16 -11.67 -8.06 8.41
N SER A 17 -12.58 -8.25 7.45
CA SER A 17 -12.22 -8.14 6.05
C SER A 17 -12.05 -6.66 5.71
N SER A 18 -10.80 -6.20 5.52
CA SER A 18 -10.53 -4.92 4.89
C SER A 18 -11.14 -4.94 3.49
N LEU A 19 -12.05 -3.99 3.22
CA LEU A 19 -12.52 -3.74 1.86
C LEU A 19 -11.32 -3.19 1.09
N SER A 20 -10.80 -3.95 0.12
CA SER A 20 -9.81 -3.47 -0.83
C SER A 20 -10.57 -2.76 -1.95
N TYR A 21 -10.32 -1.48 -2.14
CA TYR A 21 -10.83 -0.71 -3.27
C TYR A 21 -9.70 -0.56 -4.30
N GLY A 22 -9.95 -1.00 -5.52
CA GLY A 22 -9.03 -0.85 -6.65
C GLY A 22 -9.56 0.20 -7.63
N TYR A 23 -8.65 0.79 -8.37
CA TYR A 23 -8.90 1.75 -9.45
C TYR A 23 -8.65 1.08 -10.79
N SER A 24 -9.37 1.54 -11.81
CA SER A 24 -9.24 1.02 -13.17
C SER A 24 -9.15 2.13 -14.20
N LEU A 25 -8.44 1.86 -15.29
CA LEU A 25 -8.36 2.74 -16.45
C LEU A 25 -9.56 2.53 -17.38
N ALA A 26 -9.73 3.44 -18.34
CA ALA A 26 -10.82 3.43 -19.31
C ALA A 26 -10.88 2.14 -20.16
N ASP A 27 -9.74 1.46 -20.34
CA ASP A 27 -9.62 0.18 -21.04
C ASP A 27 -9.88 -1.04 -20.14
N SER A 28 -10.33 -0.83 -18.90
CA SER A 28 -10.54 -1.84 -17.86
C SER A 28 -9.24 -2.45 -17.29
N THR A 29 -8.09 -1.81 -17.50
CA THR A 29 -6.84 -2.19 -16.82
C THR A 29 -6.94 -1.86 -15.33
N ASP A 30 -6.78 -2.87 -14.47
CA ASP A 30 -6.70 -2.71 -13.02
C ASP A 30 -5.32 -2.16 -12.64
N VAL A 31 -5.30 -1.00 -12.00
CA VAL A 31 -4.07 -0.31 -11.55
C VAL A 31 -3.86 -0.42 -10.04
N GLY A 32 -4.70 -1.19 -9.34
CA GLY A 32 -4.61 -1.40 -7.90
C GLY A 32 -5.22 -0.27 -7.09
N SER A 33 -4.84 -0.18 -5.81
CA SER A 33 -5.36 0.83 -4.88
C SER A 33 -4.54 2.12 -4.89
N LEU A 34 -5.06 3.17 -4.24
CA LEU A 34 -4.29 4.39 -3.99
C LEU A 34 -3.01 4.10 -3.18
N ASP A 35 -1.90 4.71 -3.58
CA ASP A 35 -0.62 4.59 -2.89
C ASP A 35 -0.55 5.47 -1.65
N THR A 36 0.26 5.03 -0.67
CA THR A 36 0.33 5.72 0.62
C THR A 36 1.26 6.92 0.51
N TRP A 37 0.74 8.12 0.78
CA TRP A 37 1.59 9.30 0.98
C TRP A 37 2.46 9.14 2.23
N VAL A 38 3.78 9.36 2.09
CA VAL A 38 4.75 9.23 3.18
C VAL A 38 5.24 10.60 3.63
N ALA A 39 5.78 11.39 2.70
CA ALA A 39 6.37 12.69 3.00
C ALA A 39 6.50 13.56 1.75
N SER A 40 6.72 14.86 1.94
CA SER A 40 7.05 15.78 0.85
C SER A 40 8.17 16.73 1.25
N THR A 41 8.94 17.18 0.27
CA THR A 41 9.99 18.19 0.46
C THR A 41 10.05 19.13 -0.75
N THR A 42 10.91 20.14 -0.68
CA THR A 42 11.13 21.09 -1.77
C THR A 42 12.59 21.10 -2.20
N GLN A 43 12.84 21.56 -3.44
CA GLN A 43 14.18 21.75 -3.97
C GLN A 43 15.03 22.65 -3.07
N ALA A 44 14.43 23.65 -2.43
CA ALA A 44 15.12 24.53 -1.50
C ALA A 44 15.61 23.79 -0.25
N SER A 45 14.86 22.81 0.23
CA SER A 45 15.22 21.99 1.40
C SER A 45 16.28 20.93 1.08
N LEU A 46 16.20 20.32 -0.11
CA LEU A 46 17.20 19.35 -0.59
C LEU A 46 18.50 20.01 -1.05
N GLY A 47 18.43 21.27 -1.51
CA GLY A 47 19.53 22.01 -2.10
C GLY A 47 19.90 21.47 -3.48
N ASN A 48 20.69 20.40 -3.51
CA ASN A 48 20.97 19.63 -4.73
C ASN A 48 20.01 18.45 -4.76
N ALA A 49 19.24 18.28 -5.82
CA ALA A 49 18.35 17.14 -6.00
C ALA A 49 18.99 16.17 -7.00
N ASN A 50 20.05 15.52 -6.54
CA ASN A 50 20.69 14.41 -7.24
C ASN A 50 20.25 13.08 -6.59
N PRO A 51 20.43 11.94 -7.28
CA PRO A 51 20.00 10.64 -6.74
C PRO A 51 20.52 10.33 -5.34
N THR A 52 21.76 10.74 -5.01
CA THR A 52 22.35 10.51 -3.69
C THR A 52 21.68 11.33 -2.58
N THR A 53 21.38 12.59 -2.86
CA THR A 53 20.68 13.48 -1.91
C THR A 53 19.21 13.10 -1.72
N GLU A 54 18.55 12.68 -2.81
CA GLU A 54 17.17 12.18 -2.74
C GLU A 54 17.11 10.88 -1.94
N GLN A 55 18.01 9.94 -2.22
CA GLN A 55 18.14 8.70 -1.46
C GLN A 55 18.37 8.99 0.02
N ALA A 56 19.35 9.83 0.38
CA ALA A 56 19.64 10.15 1.77
C ALA A 56 18.44 10.81 2.49
N TRP A 57 17.67 11.64 1.79
CA TRP A 57 16.42 12.20 2.32
C TRP A 57 15.38 11.10 2.57
N ILE A 58 15.15 10.20 1.61
CA ILE A 58 14.19 9.10 1.75
C ILE A 58 14.59 8.17 2.90
N GLU A 59 15.86 7.77 2.98
CA GLU A 59 16.39 6.94 4.07
C GLU A 59 16.19 7.61 5.44
N SER A 60 16.32 8.95 5.51
CA SER A 60 16.07 9.70 6.74
C SER A 60 14.60 9.71 7.18
N ILE A 61 13.67 9.60 6.23
CA ILE A 61 12.23 9.53 6.49
C ILE A 61 11.82 8.10 6.87
N LEU A 62 12.31 7.11 6.13
CA LEU A 62 11.92 5.71 6.28
C LEU A 62 12.63 5.01 7.44
N GLY A 63 13.83 5.47 7.81
CA GLY A 63 14.63 4.87 8.89
C GLY A 63 15.36 3.57 8.49
N TYR A 64 15.36 3.23 7.20
CA TYR A 64 16.09 2.11 6.60
C TYR A 64 16.69 2.52 5.26
N SER A 65 17.62 1.71 4.74
CA SER A 65 18.30 2.00 3.47
C SER A 65 17.42 1.63 2.27
N VAL A 66 17.44 2.49 1.25
CA VAL A 66 16.80 2.26 -0.04
C VAL A 66 17.84 2.44 -1.14
N TRP A 67 17.66 1.81 -2.29
CA TRP A 67 18.51 2.07 -3.45
C TRP A 67 17.68 2.61 -4.60
N TYR A 68 18.34 3.46 -5.39
CA TYR A 68 17.80 3.97 -6.64
C TYR A 68 17.72 2.83 -7.66
N GLU A 69 16.55 2.66 -8.28
CA GLU A 69 16.33 1.71 -9.37
C GLU A 69 16.43 2.45 -10.71
N ASP A 70 15.47 3.35 -10.95
CA ASP A 70 15.28 3.99 -12.23
C ASP A 70 14.69 5.41 -12.08
N LYS A 71 14.72 6.15 -13.18
CA LYS A 71 14.06 7.45 -13.29
C LYS A 71 13.40 7.56 -14.65
N THR A 72 12.10 7.80 -14.61
CA THR A 72 11.29 8.01 -15.81
C THR A 72 11.03 9.50 -15.98
N GLU A 73 11.54 10.05 -17.08
CA GLU A 73 11.23 11.41 -17.54
C GLU A 73 9.94 11.39 -18.39
N ASP A 74 9.19 12.49 -18.39
CA ASP A 74 7.94 12.64 -19.16
C ASP A 74 6.94 11.49 -18.93
N VAL A 75 6.46 11.36 -17.70
CA VAL A 75 5.56 10.28 -17.28
C VAL A 75 4.15 10.51 -17.81
N ASP A 76 3.62 9.52 -18.55
CA ASP A 76 2.23 9.52 -19.02
C ASP A 76 1.26 9.30 -17.85
N LEU A 77 0.36 10.27 -17.64
CA LEU A 77 -0.67 10.20 -16.61
C LEU A 77 -2.01 9.76 -17.21
N TYR A 78 -2.62 8.77 -16.58
CA TYR A 78 -3.91 8.21 -16.96
C TYR A 78 -4.93 8.48 -15.86
N VAL A 79 -6.02 9.17 -16.18
CA VAL A 79 -7.10 9.41 -15.22
C VAL A 79 -7.90 8.12 -15.02
N THR A 80 -8.17 7.78 -13.76
CA THR A 80 -8.94 6.58 -13.39
C THR A 80 -10.44 6.78 -13.61
N GLN A 81 -11.19 5.69 -13.77
CA GLN A 81 -12.64 5.76 -14.04
C GLN A 81 -13.45 6.13 -12.79
N GLU A 82 -12.93 5.78 -11.62
CA GLU A 82 -13.61 5.94 -10.34
C GLU A 82 -13.55 7.40 -9.86
N SER A 83 -12.48 8.12 -10.19
CA SER A 83 -12.32 9.54 -9.83
C SER A 83 -11.50 10.33 -10.85
N SER A 84 -11.98 11.53 -11.18
CA SER A 84 -11.23 12.49 -12.01
C SER A 84 -10.05 13.15 -11.30
N SER A 85 -9.94 13.01 -9.97
CA SER A 85 -8.78 13.49 -9.19
C SER A 85 -7.65 12.48 -9.08
N VAL A 86 -7.96 11.20 -9.32
CA VAL A 86 -7.03 10.09 -9.15
C VAL A 86 -6.43 9.73 -10.50
N VAL A 87 -5.11 9.74 -10.55
CA VAL A 87 -4.33 9.37 -11.73
C VAL A 87 -3.46 8.18 -11.44
N ALA A 88 -3.26 7.38 -12.47
CA ALA A 88 -2.33 6.27 -12.48
C ALA A 88 -1.25 6.50 -13.54
N PHE A 89 -0.06 5.99 -13.28
CA PHE A 89 1.05 5.99 -14.24
C PHE A 89 1.85 4.69 -14.11
N GLY A 90 2.46 4.27 -15.21
CA GLY A 90 3.25 3.05 -15.24
C GLY A 90 4.60 3.23 -14.53
N LEU A 91 4.99 2.25 -13.73
CA LEU A 91 6.30 2.12 -13.11
C LEU A 91 7.11 1.04 -13.84
N THR A 92 8.41 1.26 -14.04
CA THR A 92 9.23 0.33 -14.84
C THR A 92 9.90 -0.74 -14.01
N SER A 93 10.29 -0.43 -12.76
CA SER A 93 11.12 -1.31 -11.92
C SER A 93 10.35 -2.05 -10.82
N GLN A 94 9.02 -1.94 -10.77
CA GLN A 94 8.20 -2.45 -9.68
C GLN A 94 8.68 -1.98 -8.29
N PRO A 95 8.86 -0.66 -8.08
CA PRO A 95 9.52 -0.14 -6.89
C PRO A 95 8.61 -0.19 -5.66
N SER A 96 9.23 -0.40 -4.48
CA SER A 96 8.51 -0.31 -3.21
C SER A 96 8.12 1.12 -2.85
N HIS A 97 8.90 2.09 -3.32
CA HIS A 97 8.68 3.52 -3.09
C HIS A 97 8.98 4.31 -4.35
N PHE A 98 8.24 5.37 -4.60
CA PHE A 98 8.51 6.27 -5.70
C PHE A 98 8.38 7.72 -5.26
N VAL A 99 9.15 8.58 -5.90
CA VAL A 99 9.11 10.03 -5.69
C VAL A 99 8.60 10.68 -6.96
N VAL A 100 7.51 11.44 -6.81
CA VAL A 100 6.96 12.26 -7.87
C VAL A 100 7.51 13.67 -7.73
N LYS A 101 8.13 14.19 -8.80
CA LYS A 101 8.63 15.56 -8.83
C LYS A 101 7.81 16.47 -9.72
N ASP A 102 7.38 17.58 -9.14
CA ASP A 102 6.77 18.69 -9.85
C ASP A 102 7.62 19.95 -9.71
N SER A 103 8.51 20.17 -10.69
CA SER A 103 9.42 21.31 -10.78
C SER A 103 10.30 21.51 -9.53
N THR A 104 9.73 22.08 -8.46
CA THR A 104 10.38 22.34 -7.17
C THR A 104 9.87 21.46 -6.02
N HIS A 105 8.79 20.70 -6.21
CA HIS A 105 8.17 19.87 -5.17
C HIS A 105 8.49 18.39 -5.38
N PHE A 106 8.71 17.69 -4.29
CA PHE A 106 9.00 16.25 -4.25
C PHE A 106 8.02 15.60 -3.29
N ALA A 107 7.29 14.59 -3.73
CA ALA A 107 6.38 13.83 -2.90
C ALA A 107 6.77 12.35 -2.96
N LEU A 108 7.02 11.76 -1.78
CA LEU A 108 7.35 10.36 -1.58
C LEU A 108 6.09 9.57 -1.29
N PHE A 109 5.90 8.50 -2.04
CA PHE A 109 4.81 7.55 -1.88
C PHE A 109 5.36 6.13 -1.69
N SER A 110 4.59 5.31 -0.98
CA SER A 110 4.84 3.88 -0.81
C SER A 110 3.85 3.10 -1.68
N ASN A 111 4.39 2.22 -2.53
CA ASN A 111 3.58 1.41 -3.43
C ASN A 111 2.94 0.25 -2.65
N ASN A 112 1.61 0.22 -2.60
CA ASN A 112 0.88 -0.67 -1.69
C ASN A 112 0.42 -1.98 -2.32
N GLN A 113 0.02 -1.97 -3.61
CA GLN A 113 -0.66 -3.11 -4.23
C GLN A 113 -0.12 -3.46 -5.60
N SER A 114 -0.11 -2.50 -6.52
CA SER A 114 0.25 -2.73 -7.90
C SER A 114 1.65 -2.17 -8.13
N MET A 115 2.67 -3.02 -8.01
CA MET A 115 4.05 -2.53 -8.16
C MET A 115 4.32 -1.97 -9.57
N ASP A 116 3.55 -2.40 -10.57
CA ASP A 116 3.63 -1.92 -11.96
C ASP A 116 2.99 -0.54 -12.17
N TRP A 117 2.23 -0.02 -11.19
CA TRP A 117 1.46 1.23 -11.32
C TRP A 117 1.59 2.11 -10.08
N GLY A 118 1.83 3.40 -10.28
CA GLY A 118 1.68 4.40 -9.22
C GLY A 118 0.30 5.06 -9.31
N VAL A 119 -0.50 5.00 -8.26
CA VAL A 119 -1.86 5.58 -8.18
C VAL A 119 -1.91 6.64 -7.09
N LEU A 120 -2.19 7.88 -7.47
CA LEU A 120 -2.24 9.01 -6.53
C LEU A 120 -3.43 9.94 -6.78
N ASP A 121 -3.85 10.65 -5.74
CA ASP A 121 -4.79 11.76 -5.86
C ASP A 121 -4.03 13.08 -6.04
N LEU A 122 -4.18 13.68 -7.23
CA LEU A 122 -3.56 14.96 -7.57
C LEU A 122 -4.14 16.12 -6.76
N ALA A 123 -5.45 16.12 -6.54
CA ALA A 123 -6.12 17.21 -5.86
C ALA A 123 -5.72 17.27 -4.38
N GLU A 124 -5.49 16.12 -3.75
CA GLU A 124 -5.08 16.03 -2.35
C GLU A 124 -3.64 16.50 -2.14
N HIS A 125 -2.70 16.07 -2.98
CA HIS A 125 -1.27 16.28 -2.73
C HIS A 125 -0.65 17.45 -3.49
N PHE A 126 -1.19 17.77 -4.67
CA PHE A 126 -0.67 18.85 -5.51
C PHE A 126 -1.71 19.96 -5.73
N GLY A 127 -2.96 19.76 -5.33
CA GLY A 127 -4.04 20.73 -5.50
C GLY A 127 -4.72 20.63 -6.88
N THR A 128 -5.88 21.25 -7.00
CA THR A 128 -6.75 21.13 -8.18
C THR A 128 -6.15 21.68 -9.47
N HIS A 129 -5.15 22.55 -9.39
CA HIS A 129 -4.49 23.13 -10.56
C HIS A 129 -3.72 22.07 -11.38
N LYS A 130 -3.26 20.99 -10.74
CA LYS A 130 -2.58 19.90 -11.44
C LYS A 130 -3.49 18.99 -12.25
N LEU A 131 -4.80 19.10 -12.05
CA LEU A 131 -5.79 18.36 -12.85
C LEU A 131 -5.87 18.88 -14.28
N GLU A 132 -5.48 20.14 -14.53
CA GLU A 132 -5.51 20.74 -15.87
C GLU A 132 -4.22 20.47 -16.65
N ASP A 133 -3.08 20.45 -15.96
CA ASP A 133 -1.77 20.33 -16.59
C ASP A 133 -1.25 18.88 -16.68
N LEU A 134 -1.81 17.93 -15.92
CA LEU A 134 -1.49 16.47 -15.91
C LEU A 134 -0.05 16.11 -16.30
N GLN A 135 0.93 16.85 -15.76
CA GLN A 135 2.33 16.67 -16.09
C GLN A 135 3.18 16.73 -14.83
N PHE A 136 3.99 15.69 -14.68
CA PHE A 136 5.12 15.63 -13.75
C PHE A 136 6.42 15.79 -14.51
N SER A 137 7.46 16.29 -13.85
CA SER A 137 8.78 16.43 -14.48
C SER A 137 9.48 15.09 -14.63
N HIS A 138 9.41 14.26 -13.59
CA HIS A 138 9.89 12.89 -13.60
C HIS A 138 9.38 12.17 -12.35
N VAL A 139 9.44 10.85 -12.43
CA VAL A 139 9.27 9.95 -11.29
C VAL A 139 10.59 9.22 -11.06
N THR A 140 11.04 9.21 -9.81
CA THR A 140 12.21 8.45 -9.38
C THR A 140 11.76 7.23 -8.59
N GLU A 141 12.31 6.07 -8.92
CA GLU A 141 11.91 4.78 -8.38
C GLU A 141 12.96 4.27 -7.39
N PHE A 142 12.51 3.81 -6.22
CA PHE A 142 13.35 3.32 -5.15
C PHE A 142 12.85 1.97 -4.63
N ASN A 143 13.79 1.10 -4.31
CA ASN A 143 13.48 -0.21 -3.75
C ASN A 143 14.20 -0.41 -2.42
N SER A 144 13.70 -1.37 -1.64
CA SER A 144 14.13 -1.60 -0.28
C SER A 144 14.04 -3.08 0.07
N ASP A 145 15.08 -3.62 0.70
CA ASP A 145 15.07 -5.00 1.21
C ASP A 145 14.11 -5.17 2.41
N SER A 146 13.70 -4.07 3.04
CA SER A 146 12.97 -4.06 4.29
C SER A 146 11.71 -3.19 4.23
N VAL A 147 10.73 -3.59 3.41
CA VAL A 147 9.35 -3.15 3.65
C VAL A 147 8.78 -4.01 4.78
N PRO A 148 8.47 -3.45 5.96
CA PRO A 148 7.76 -4.19 7.00
C PRO A 148 6.33 -4.43 6.52
N VAL A 149 6.12 -5.52 5.78
CA VAL A 149 4.79 -5.97 5.39
C VAL A 149 4.07 -6.42 6.67
N PRO A 150 2.97 -5.77 7.07
CA PRO A 150 2.18 -6.25 8.20
C PRO A 150 1.77 -7.69 7.92
N GLU A 151 2.07 -8.60 8.85
CA GLU A 151 1.75 -10.02 8.67
C GLU A 151 0.27 -10.17 8.28
N PRO A 152 -0.05 -10.89 7.20
CA PRO A 152 -1.43 -11.08 6.78
C PRO A 152 -2.24 -11.62 7.96
N GLY A 153 -3.38 -11.00 8.28
CA GLY A 153 -4.25 -11.45 9.37
C GLY A 153 -4.71 -12.92 9.25
N THR A 154 -4.48 -13.55 8.10
CA THR A 154 -4.65 -14.99 7.86
C THR A 154 -3.74 -15.86 8.74
N SER A 155 -2.53 -15.42 9.11
CA SER A 155 -1.65 -16.15 10.03
C SER A 155 -2.24 -16.19 11.45
N ALA A 156 -2.77 -15.06 11.91
CA ALA A 156 -3.47 -14.94 13.18
C ALA A 156 -4.78 -15.76 13.18
N LEU A 157 -5.54 -15.72 12.09
CA LEU A 157 -6.74 -16.55 11.93
C LEU A 157 -6.41 -18.04 11.90
N LEU A 158 -5.34 -18.45 11.22
CA LEU A 158 -4.86 -19.82 11.21
C LEU A 158 -4.46 -20.26 12.62
N ALA A 159 -3.70 -19.44 13.34
CA ALA A 159 -3.31 -19.71 14.73
C ALA A 159 -4.54 -19.82 15.64
N ALA A 160 -5.50 -18.90 15.52
CA ALA A 160 -6.75 -18.93 16.27
C ALA A 160 -7.60 -20.18 15.94
N GLY A 161 -7.65 -20.59 14.67
CA GLY A 161 -8.33 -21.81 14.21
C GLY A 161 -7.72 -23.08 14.80
N VAL A 162 -6.39 -23.19 14.80
CA VAL A 162 -5.66 -24.31 15.39
C VAL A 162 -5.86 -24.36 16.92
N LEU A 163 -5.79 -23.21 17.60
CA LEU A 163 -6.06 -23.12 19.03
C LEU A 163 -7.50 -23.51 19.36
N GLY A 164 -8.48 -23.08 18.56
CA GLY A 164 -9.88 -23.46 18.69
C GLY A 164 -10.09 -24.97 18.57
N LEU A 165 -9.48 -25.61 17.57
CA LEU A 165 -9.52 -27.07 17.38
C LEU A 165 -8.89 -27.82 18.55
N TYR A 166 -7.74 -27.36 19.04
CA TYR A 166 -7.04 -27.96 20.19
C TYR A 166 -7.90 -27.90 21.46
N LEU A 167 -8.48 -26.74 21.77
CA LEU A 167 -9.36 -26.56 22.94
C LEU A 167 -10.64 -27.40 22.83
N SER A 168 -11.23 -27.48 21.62
CA SER A 168 -12.40 -28.31 21.35
C SER A 168 -12.10 -29.79 21.61
N ARG A 169 -10.94 -30.29 21.15
CA ARG A 169 -10.53 -31.68 21.36
C ARG A 169 -10.27 -31.99 22.84
N ARG A 170 -9.71 -31.05 23.61
CA ARG A 170 -9.50 -31.21 25.06
C ARG A 170 -10.82 -31.28 25.82
N ARG A 171 -11.83 -30.51 25.41
CA ARG A 171 -13.15 -30.51 26.03
C ARG A 171 -13.89 -31.82 25.79
N ASN A 172 -13.87 -32.37 24.57
CA ASN A 172 -14.54 -33.64 24.26
C ASN A 172 -13.95 -34.82 25.06
N ARG A 173 -12.61 -34.89 25.19
CA ARG A 173 -11.94 -35.92 26.02
C ARG A 173 -12.29 -35.84 27.52
N ARG A 174 -12.60 -34.66 28.05
CA ARG A 174 -13.03 -34.50 29.45
C ARG A 174 -14.48 -34.93 29.67
N MET A 175 -15.32 -34.90 28.64
CA MET A 175 -16.70 -35.37 28.74
C MET A 175 -16.79 -36.90 28.71
N ASP A 176 -15.91 -37.58 27.96
CA ASP A 176 -15.82 -39.05 27.97
C ASP A 176 -15.32 -39.62 29.31
N ASN A 177 -14.45 -38.90 30.02
CA ASN A 177 -13.92 -39.33 31.32
C ASN A 177 -14.79 -38.89 32.54
N GLY A 178 -15.93 -38.22 32.30
CA GLY A 178 -16.84 -37.74 33.35
C GLY A 178 -18.06 -38.64 33.61
N GLN A 179 -18.14 -39.80 32.96
CA GLN A 179 -19.09 -40.87 33.26
C GLN A 179 -18.35 -42.10 33.78
N ALA A 180 -17.91 -42.02 35.03
CA ALA A 180 -17.59 -43.16 35.89
C ALA A 180 -17.94 -42.78 37.34
#